data_AF-A0A3N5M194-F1
#
_entry.id   AF-A0A3N5M194-F1
#
_cell.length_a   1.000
_cell.length_b   1.000
_cell.length_c   1.000
_cell.angle_alpha   90.00
_cell.angle_beta   90.00
_cell.angle_gamma   90.00
#
_symmetry.space_group_name_H-M   'P 1'
#
loop_
_entity.id
_entity.type
_entity.pdbx_description
1 polymer ?
#
loop_
_entity_poly.entity_id
_entity_poly.type
_entity_poly.pdbx_seq_one_letter_code
_entity_poly.pdbx_strand_id
1 'polypeptide(L)'
;MFPELKELSEPRLIAWAVAVASLADTAGRANAAQIKSIGPLEGARAQADGTILTWKTLRLVGAARDGLPFFIEWGDRSAHPSQTSPAGCTLASFAIEHMNVEDLRRSLGSLGVAAAVRPGPRVRLRARLDTPKGEVELS
;
A
#
# COMPACT_ATOMS: atom_id res chain seq x y z
N MET A 1 9.32 -0.98 -12.07
CA MET A 1 10.33 -0.80 -11.00
C MET A 1 10.42 0.70 -10.72
N PHE A 2 10.77 1.12 -9.50
CA PHE A 2 10.85 2.53 -9.07
C PHE A 2 12.27 3.08 -9.33
N PRO A 3 12.60 3.63 -10.51
CA PRO A 3 13.94 4.15 -10.81
C PRO A 3 14.39 5.26 -9.86
N GLU A 4 13.43 6.03 -9.31
CA GLU A 4 13.65 7.15 -8.40
C GLU A 4 14.27 6.75 -7.05
N LEU A 5 14.29 5.44 -6.71
CA LEU A 5 14.84 4.96 -5.44
C LEU A 5 16.31 5.36 -5.23
N LYS A 6 17.11 5.45 -6.31
CA LYS A 6 18.52 5.83 -6.23
C LYS A 6 18.73 7.33 -5.98
N GLU A 7 17.70 8.13 -6.18
CA GLU A 7 17.74 9.59 -6.08
C GLU A 7 17.27 10.09 -4.71
N LEU A 8 16.77 9.19 -3.86
CA LEU A 8 16.30 9.53 -2.52
C LEU A 8 17.48 9.87 -1.60
N SER A 9 17.54 11.12 -1.16
CA SER A 9 18.52 11.63 -0.18
C SER A 9 18.08 11.44 1.28
N GLU A 10 16.83 11.05 1.51
CA GLU A 10 16.21 10.87 2.82
C GLU A 10 15.21 9.69 2.78
N PRO A 11 14.83 9.09 3.92
CA PRO A 11 13.81 8.05 3.96
C PRO A 11 12.44 8.56 3.52
N ARG A 12 11.81 7.87 2.55
CA ARG A 12 10.52 8.25 1.96
C ARG A 12 9.59 7.06 1.79
N LEU A 13 8.29 7.32 1.84
CA LEU A 13 7.24 6.38 1.46
C LEU A 13 6.99 6.50 -0.06
N ILE A 14 7.25 5.43 -0.80
CA ILE A 14 7.16 5.42 -2.28
C ILE A 14 5.95 4.64 -2.83
N ALA A 15 5.36 3.77 -2.01
CA ALA A 15 4.20 2.97 -2.35
C ALA A 15 3.53 2.47 -1.06
N TRP A 16 2.28 2.04 -1.17
CA TRP A 16 1.54 1.44 -0.08
C TRP A 16 0.60 0.35 -0.61
N ALA A 17 0.23 -0.56 0.29
CA ALA A 17 -0.56 -1.74 -0.03
C ALA A 17 -1.80 -1.83 0.85
N VAL A 18 -2.88 -2.38 0.29
CA VAL A 18 -4.07 -2.76 1.05
C VAL A 18 -4.21 -4.29 1.00
N ALA A 19 -4.23 -4.92 2.17
CA ALA A 19 -4.52 -6.34 2.29
C ALA A 19 -6.02 -6.58 2.04
N VAL A 20 -6.34 -7.59 1.22
CA VAL A 20 -7.71 -7.97 0.88
C VAL A 20 -7.90 -9.48 0.98
N ALA A 21 -9.13 -9.90 1.21
CA ALA A 21 -9.50 -11.32 1.22
C ALA A 21 -9.68 -11.91 -0.20
N SER A 22 -9.97 -11.07 -1.20
CA SER A 22 -10.19 -11.48 -2.59
C SER A 22 -9.68 -10.41 -3.55
N LEU A 23 -8.63 -10.73 -4.30
CA LEU A 23 -8.18 -9.92 -5.44
C LEU A 23 -9.19 -9.95 -6.59
N ALA A 24 -9.97 -11.02 -6.74
CA ALA A 24 -11.00 -11.11 -7.78
C ALA A 24 -12.07 -10.03 -7.58
N ASP A 25 -12.56 -9.87 -6.35
CA ASP A 25 -13.55 -8.83 -6.03
C ASP A 25 -12.97 -7.43 -6.22
N THR A 26 -11.70 -7.27 -5.86
CA THR A 26 -10.98 -6.00 -6.02
C THR A 26 -10.74 -5.66 -7.49
N ALA A 27 -10.41 -6.64 -8.33
CA ALA A 27 -10.32 -6.48 -9.77
C ALA A 27 -11.69 -6.16 -10.39
N GLY A 28 -12.76 -6.77 -9.89
CA GLY A 28 -14.14 -6.43 -10.27
C GLY A 28 -14.49 -4.97 -9.98
N ARG A 29 -14.16 -4.48 -8.77
CA ARG A 29 -14.32 -3.06 -8.39
C ARG A 29 -13.49 -2.12 -9.28
N ALA A 30 -12.22 -2.44 -9.51
CA ALA A 30 -11.35 -1.65 -10.38
C ALA A 30 -11.90 -1.56 -11.82
N ASN A 31 -12.35 -2.69 -12.38
CA ASN A 31 -12.95 -2.74 -13.72
C ASN A 31 -14.25 -1.93 -13.81
N ALA A 32 -15.13 -2.04 -12.80
CA ALA A 32 -16.37 -1.26 -12.73
C ALA A 32 -16.11 0.26 -12.65
N ALA A 33 -15.01 0.66 -12.01
CA ALA A 33 -14.53 2.03 -11.95
C ALA A 33 -13.69 2.45 -13.17
N GLN A 34 -13.54 1.58 -14.18
CA GLN A 34 -12.68 1.78 -15.36
C GLN A 34 -11.20 2.04 -15.04
N ILE A 35 -10.74 1.58 -13.88
CA ILE A 35 -9.33 1.65 -13.46
C ILE A 35 -8.61 0.40 -13.97
N LYS A 36 -7.62 0.60 -14.84
CA LYS A 36 -6.82 -0.50 -15.39
C LYS A 36 -5.98 -1.14 -14.29
N SER A 37 -5.95 -2.48 -14.25
CA SER A 37 -5.16 -3.25 -13.31
C SER A 37 -4.35 -4.37 -13.99
N ILE A 38 -3.26 -4.78 -13.35
CA ILE A 38 -2.37 -5.88 -13.77
C ILE A 38 -2.29 -6.90 -12.63
N GLY A 39 -2.59 -8.15 -12.94
CA GLY A 39 -2.54 -9.28 -12.01
C GLY A 39 -3.77 -10.18 -12.13
N PRO A 40 -3.95 -11.13 -11.19
CA PRO A 40 -3.08 -11.37 -10.03
C PRO A 40 -1.66 -11.78 -10.44
N LEU A 41 -0.65 -11.28 -9.72
CA LEU A 41 0.75 -11.65 -9.86
C LEU A 41 1.20 -12.40 -8.60
N GLU A 42 1.66 -13.63 -8.77
CA GLU A 42 2.11 -14.47 -7.65
C GLU A 42 3.47 -14.02 -7.11
N GLY A 43 3.65 -14.16 -5.81
CA GLY A 43 4.89 -13.90 -5.10
C GLY A 43 5.12 -14.91 -3.98
N ALA A 44 6.39 -15.21 -3.72
CA ALA A 44 6.79 -16.10 -2.64
C ALA A 44 8.14 -15.65 -2.07
N ARG A 45 8.35 -15.90 -0.77
CA ARG A 45 9.63 -15.68 -0.08
C ARG A 45 9.87 -16.74 0.98
N ALA A 46 11.04 -17.36 0.95
CA ALA A 46 11.52 -18.22 2.02
C ALA A 46 11.88 -17.38 3.26
N GLN A 47 11.43 -17.83 4.42
CA GLN A 47 11.78 -17.27 5.72
C GLN A 47 13.04 -17.95 6.27
N ALA A 48 13.64 -17.36 7.30
CA ALA A 48 14.86 -17.89 7.92
C ALA A 48 14.66 -19.27 8.56
N ASP A 49 13.44 -19.60 8.97
CA ASP A 49 13.05 -20.91 9.51
C ASP A 49 12.70 -21.96 8.42
N GLY A 50 12.85 -21.61 7.14
CA GLY A 50 12.55 -22.48 6.00
C GLY A 50 11.07 -22.49 5.58
N THR A 51 10.18 -21.81 6.30
CA THR A 51 8.77 -21.66 5.88
C THR A 51 8.68 -20.75 4.65
N ILE A 52 7.63 -20.95 3.83
CA ILE A 52 7.41 -20.16 2.61
C ILE A 52 6.19 -19.27 2.81
N LEU A 53 6.42 -17.95 2.77
CA LEU A 53 5.38 -16.93 2.70
C LEU A 53 4.96 -16.77 1.24
N THR A 54 3.67 -16.91 0.93
CA THR A 54 3.10 -16.75 -0.42
C THR A 54 2.02 -15.68 -0.44
N TRP A 55 1.89 -15.01 -1.58
CA TRP A 55 0.86 -14.00 -1.79
C TRP A 55 0.57 -13.81 -3.28
N LYS A 56 -0.52 -13.12 -3.57
CA LYS A 56 -0.84 -12.57 -4.89
C LYS A 56 -0.94 -11.06 -4.77
N THR A 57 -0.63 -10.35 -5.86
CA THR A 57 -0.83 -8.90 -5.94
C THR A 57 -1.66 -8.48 -7.14
N LEU A 58 -2.47 -7.45 -6.97
CA LEU A 58 -3.13 -6.72 -8.05
C LEU A 58 -2.61 -5.28 -8.05
N ARG A 59 -2.05 -4.84 -9.17
CA ARG A 59 -1.46 -3.51 -9.32
C ARG A 59 -2.37 -2.65 -10.17
N LEU A 60 -2.69 -1.43 -9.74
CA LEU A 60 -3.37 -0.46 -10.60
C LEU A 60 -2.34 0.24 -11.50
N VAL A 61 -2.68 0.46 -12.77
CA VAL A 61 -1.80 1.17 -13.70
C VAL A 61 -1.71 2.63 -13.24
N GLY A 62 -0.49 3.13 -13.00
CA GLY A 62 -0.27 4.50 -12.48
C GLY A 62 -0.33 4.65 -10.96
N ALA A 63 -0.71 3.59 -10.21
CA ALA A 63 -1.10 3.68 -8.80
C ALA A 63 -0.18 4.56 -7.92
N ALA A 64 1.12 4.27 -7.91
CA ALA A 64 2.07 4.97 -7.06
C ALA A 64 2.22 6.46 -7.41
N ARG A 65 2.10 6.81 -8.70
CA ARG A 65 2.15 8.21 -9.15
C ARG A 65 0.88 8.97 -8.75
N ASP A 66 -0.25 8.27 -8.68
CA ASP A 66 -1.58 8.85 -8.40
C ASP A 66 -1.98 8.70 -6.92
N GLY A 67 -1.11 8.13 -6.08
CA GLY A 67 -1.37 7.92 -4.65
C GLY A 67 -2.33 6.77 -4.33
N LEU A 68 -2.71 5.96 -5.33
CA LEU A 68 -3.51 4.76 -5.16
C LEU A 68 -2.67 3.57 -4.64
N PRO A 69 -3.27 2.64 -3.89
CA PRO A 69 -2.57 1.46 -3.42
C PRO A 69 -2.39 0.43 -4.53
N PHE A 70 -1.52 -0.55 -4.29
CA PHE A 70 -1.70 -1.88 -4.86
C PHE A 70 -2.36 -2.81 -3.82
N PHE A 71 -2.93 -3.91 -4.27
CA PHE A 71 -3.62 -4.84 -3.39
C PHE A 71 -2.81 -6.12 -3.23
N ILE A 72 -2.88 -6.70 -2.03
CA ILE A 72 -2.22 -7.94 -1.68
C ILE A 72 -3.21 -8.90 -1.04
N GLU A 73 -3.20 -10.14 -1.50
CA GLU A 73 -3.92 -11.26 -0.89
C GLU A 73 -2.87 -12.26 -0.42
N TRP A 74 -2.79 -12.47 0.90
CA TRP A 74 -1.88 -13.43 1.50
C TRP A 74 -2.42 -14.84 1.28
N GLY A 75 -1.54 -15.82 1.06
CA GLY A 75 -1.97 -17.21 0.89
C GLY A 75 -2.54 -17.78 2.20
N ASP A 76 -3.54 -18.64 2.11
CA ASP A 76 -4.30 -19.17 3.27
C ASP A 76 -3.43 -19.85 4.34
N ARG A 77 -2.30 -20.43 3.94
CA ARG A 77 -1.34 -21.10 4.83
C ARG A 77 -0.21 -20.20 5.33
N SER A 78 -0.18 -18.94 4.88
CA SER A 78 0.82 -17.97 5.27
C SER A 78 0.33 -17.15 6.45
N ALA A 79 1.04 -17.22 7.58
CA ALA A 79 0.79 -16.30 8.68
C ALA A 79 1.04 -14.85 8.22
N HIS A 80 0.15 -13.93 8.60
CA HIS A 80 0.32 -12.53 8.23
C HIS A 80 1.63 -11.99 8.83
N PRO A 81 2.51 -11.31 8.06
CA PRO A 81 3.84 -10.90 8.56
C PRO A 81 3.82 -10.03 9.82
N SER A 82 2.73 -9.28 10.05
CA SER A 82 2.59 -8.48 11.27
C SER A 82 2.48 -9.31 12.56
N GLN A 83 2.05 -10.57 12.48
CA GLN A 83 1.90 -11.45 13.65
C GLN A 83 3.25 -11.86 14.25
N THR A 84 4.29 -11.86 13.43
CA THR A 84 5.66 -12.25 13.82
C THR A 84 6.64 -11.09 13.73
N SER A 85 6.15 -9.87 13.48
CA SER A 85 6.99 -8.67 13.42
C SER A 85 7.48 -8.26 14.81
N PRO A 86 8.69 -7.66 14.93
CA PRO A 86 9.14 -7.08 16.19
C PRO A 86 8.13 -6.07 16.73
N ALA A 87 7.85 -6.17 18.03
CA ALA A 87 6.98 -5.22 18.73
C ALA A 87 7.68 -3.87 18.96
N GLY A 88 6.89 -2.84 19.28
CA GLY A 88 7.37 -1.55 19.75
C GLY A 88 7.06 -0.37 18.85
N CYS A 89 6.72 -0.60 17.58
CA CYS A 89 6.28 0.45 16.67
C CYS A 89 4.80 0.30 16.30
N THR A 90 4.06 1.40 16.29
CA THR A 90 2.66 1.46 15.84
C THR A 90 2.48 2.50 14.75
N LEU A 91 1.72 2.19 13.70
CA LEU A 91 1.30 3.17 12.71
C LEU A 91 0.22 4.06 13.32
N ALA A 92 0.59 5.25 13.78
CA ALA A 92 -0.30 6.20 14.44
C ALA A 92 -1.22 6.91 13.44
N SER A 93 -0.72 7.23 12.25
CA SER A 93 -1.54 7.80 11.18
C SER A 93 -0.94 7.55 9.79
N PHE A 94 -1.82 7.54 8.79
CA PHE A 94 -1.45 7.50 7.38
C PHE A 94 -2.33 8.47 6.59
N ALA A 95 -1.73 9.24 5.68
CA ALA A 95 -2.45 10.14 4.80
C ALA A 95 -1.78 10.26 3.43
N ILE A 96 -2.58 10.57 2.41
CA ILE A 96 -2.10 10.88 1.06
C ILE A 96 -2.35 12.36 0.79
N GLU A 97 -1.30 13.11 0.47
CA GLU A 97 -1.42 14.46 -0.10
C GLU A 97 -1.69 14.33 -1.60
N HIS A 98 -2.65 15.10 -2.11
CA HIS A 98 -3.01 15.07 -3.53
C HIS A 98 -3.49 16.44 -4.01
N MET A 99 -3.22 16.76 -5.28
CA MET A 99 -3.63 18.02 -5.91
C MET A 99 -5.16 18.10 -6.08
N ASN A 100 -5.81 16.96 -6.30
CA ASN A 100 -7.25 16.82 -6.42
C ASN A 100 -7.79 15.82 -5.38
N VAL A 101 -8.12 16.33 -4.19
CA VAL A 101 -8.52 15.52 -3.04
C VAL A 101 -9.77 14.69 -3.32
N GLU A 102 -10.78 15.30 -3.94
CA GLU A 102 -12.07 14.64 -4.17
C GLU A 102 -11.99 13.54 -5.23
N ASP A 103 -11.16 13.72 -6.25
CA ASP A 103 -10.95 12.70 -7.26
C ASP A 103 -10.24 11.46 -6.70
N LEU A 104 -9.20 11.67 -5.87
CA LEU A 104 -8.53 10.55 -5.20
C LEU A 104 -9.46 9.86 -4.20
N ARG A 105 -10.26 10.61 -3.42
CA ARG A 105 -11.27 10.04 -2.52
C ARG A 105 -12.30 9.19 -3.25
N ARG A 106 -12.80 9.67 -4.39
CA ARG A 106 -13.75 8.93 -5.24
C ARG A 106 -13.12 7.63 -5.75
N SER A 107 -11.88 7.70 -6.24
CA SER A 107 -11.15 6.55 -6.74
C SER A 107 -10.92 5.51 -5.64
N LEU A 108 -10.43 5.92 -4.46
CA LEU A 108 -10.28 5.05 -3.28
C LEU A 108 -11.62 4.45 -2.84
N GLY A 109 -12.68 5.26 -2.80
CA GLY A 109 -14.03 4.81 -2.46
C GLY A 109 -14.55 3.74 -3.41
N SER A 110 -14.37 3.91 -4.73
CA SER A 110 -14.77 2.90 -5.73
C SER A 110 -14.04 1.57 -5.58
N LEU A 111 -12.82 1.59 -5.03
CA LEU A 111 -12.02 0.42 -4.73
C LEU A 111 -12.34 -0.21 -3.36
N GLY A 112 -13.18 0.44 -2.55
CA GLY A 112 -13.49 0.03 -1.18
C GLY A 112 -12.39 0.36 -0.17
N VAL A 113 -11.57 1.38 -0.45
CA VAL A 113 -10.43 1.78 0.39
C VAL A 113 -10.75 3.06 1.14
N ALA A 114 -10.64 3.01 2.47
CA ALA A 114 -10.71 4.20 3.32
C ALA A 114 -9.29 4.65 3.70
N ALA A 115 -8.90 5.85 3.26
CA ALA A 115 -7.65 6.47 3.66
C ALA A 115 -7.83 7.99 3.79
N ALA A 116 -7.08 8.63 4.69
CA ALA A 116 -7.10 10.07 4.82
C ALA A 116 -6.45 10.72 3.59
N VAL A 117 -7.15 11.64 2.94
CA VAL A 117 -6.63 12.43 1.82
C VAL A 117 -6.61 13.90 2.22
N ARG A 118 -5.46 14.54 2.03
CA ARG A 118 -5.19 15.96 2.33
C ARG A 118 -4.82 16.72 1.07
N PRO A 119 -5.12 18.03 0.97
CA PRO A 119 -4.66 18.83 -0.14
C PRO A 119 -3.14 18.97 -0.12
N GLY A 120 -2.50 18.89 -1.27
CA GLY A 120 -1.07 19.14 -1.43
C GLY A 120 -0.69 19.37 -2.90
N PRO A 121 0.42 20.07 -3.19
CA PRO A 121 0.80 20.45 -4.55
C PRO A 121 1.35 19.28 -5.38
N ARG A 122 1.52 18.10 -4.78
CA ARG A 122 2.01 16.87 -5.41
C ARG A 122 1.54 15.66 -4.61
N VAL A 123 1.61 14.48 -5.22
CA VAL A 123 1.34 13.23 -4.52
C VAL A 123 2.43 12.95 -3.50
N ARG A 124 2.04 12.78 -2.23
CA ARG A 124 2.96 12.43 -1.13
C ARG A 124 2.25 11.51 -0.15
N LEU A 125 2.90 10.42 0.22
CA LEU A 125 2.43 9.55 1.30
C LEU A 125 3.03 10.04 2.60
N ARG A 126 2.22 10.18 3.65
CA ARG A 126 2.68 10.51 5.01
C ARG A 126 2.28 9.43 5.98
N ALA A 127 3.22 9.00 6.83
CA ALA A 127 2.94 8.16 7.96
C ALA A 127 3.59 8.72 9.21
N ARG A 128 2.86 8.67 10.34
CA ARG A 128 3.46 8.85 11.67
C ARG A 128 3.52 7.51 12.37
N LEU A 129 4.68 7.23 12.95
CA LEU A 129 4.98 6.02 13.68
C LEU A 129 5.25 6.40 15.14
N ASP A 130 4.50 5.79 16.06
CA ASP A 130 4.86 5.81 17.47
C ASP A 130 5.95 4.75 17.66
N THR A 131 7.10 5.16 18.19
CA THR A 131 8.24 4.27 18.43
C THR A 131 8.72 4.37 19.88
N PRO A 132 9.53 3.41 20.37
CA PRO A 132 10.07 3.49 21.74
C PRO A 132 11.03 4.67 21.96
N LYS A 133 11.48 5.34 20.89
CA LYS A 133 12.39 6.49 20.93
C LYS A 133 11.68 7.82 20.65
N GLY A 134 10.35 7.82 20.59
CA GLY A 134 9.53 8.97 20.22
C GLY A 134 8.87 8.84 18.86
N GLU A 135 8.12 9.87 18.47
CA GLU A 135 7.40 9.91 17.20
C GLU A 135 8.36 10.07 16.01
N VAL A 136 8.11 9.33 14.93
CA VAL A 136 8.80 9.45 13.65
C VAL A 136 7.78 9.75 12.56
N GLU A 137 7.98 10.82 11.79
CA GLU A 137 7.21 11.10 10.57
C GLU A 137 8.02 10.71 9.33
N LEU A 138 7.40 9.93 8.44
CA LEU A 138 7.90 9.64 7.10
C LEU A 138 6.97 10.31 6.09
N SER A 139 7.53 11.12 5.20
CA SER A 139 6.76 11.78 4.13
C SER A 139 7.60 11.98 2.92
#